data_AF-A0A925X1B6-F1
#
_entry.id   AF-A0A925X1B6-F1
#
_cell.length_a   1.000
_cell.length_b   1.000
_cell.length_c   1.000
_cell.angle_alpha   90.00
_cell.angle_beta   90.00
_cell.angle_gamma   90.00
#
_symmetry.space_group_name_H-M   'P 1'
#
loop_
_entity.id
_entity.type
_entity.pdbx_description
1 polymer ?
#
loop_
_entity_poly.entity_id
_entity_poly.type
_entity_poly.pdbx_seq_one_letter_code
_entity_poly.pdbx_strand_id
1 'polypeptide(L)'
;MRLIESLIPSICERGFWKLNTCAAGPDHVHVVLQSEHDPETIRRLMKRWLGQELSKIAPLPDGATWWAECGSIRWIDDERYLKNATDYVTRQRATTD
;
A
#
# COMPACT_ATOMS: atom_id res chain seq x y z
N MET A 1 -6.27 9.81 4.73
CA MET A 1 -6.29 8.77 3.69
C MET A 1 -5.60 9.21 2.40
N ARG A 2 -5.96 10.35 1.77
CA ARG A 2 -5.27 10.89 0.58
C ARG A 2 -3.75 11.03 0.71
N LEU A 3 -3.28 11.45 1.88
CA LEU A 3 -1.86 11.53 2.17
C LEU A 3 -1.17 10.17 1.95
N ILE A 4 -1.76 9.08 2.44
CA ILE A 4 -1.23 7.73 2.26
C ILE A 4 -1.20 7.36 0.78
N GLU A 5 -2.30 7.57 0.07
CA GLU A 5 -2.36 7.32 -1.39
C GLU A 5 -1.33 8.14 -2.17
N SER A 6 -1.05 9.38 -1.76
CA SER A 6 -0.04 10.24 -2.42
C SER A 6 1.40 9.80 -2.16
N LEU A 7 1.65 9.06 -1.08
CA LEU A 7 3.00 8.55 -0.75
C LEU A 7 3.30 7.23 -1.46
N ILE A 8 2.29 6.38 -1.70
CA ILE A 8 2.48 5.03 -2.26
C ILE A 8 3.24 5.03 -3.60
N PRO A 9 3.01 5.95 -4.56
CA PRO A 9 3.79 5.99 -5.80
C PRO A 9 5.31 6.09 -5.58
N SER A 10 5.78 6.98 -4.70
CA SER A 10 7.23 7.12 -4.44
C SER A 10 7.80 5.95 -3.65
N ILE A 11 6.98 5.31 -2.80
CA ILE A 11 7.35 4.05 -2.13
C ILE A 11 7.51 2.91 -3.15
N CYS A 12 6.61 2.81 -4.12
CA CYS A 12 6.72 1.82 -5.19
C CYS A 12 7.93 2.08 -6.09
N GLU A 13 8.19 3.35 -6.43
CA GLU A 13 9.38 3.75 -7.19
C GLU A 13 10.68 3.35 -6.47
N ARG A 14 10.77 3.63 -5.17
CA ARG A 14 11.91 3.19 -4.33
C ARG A 14 12.12 1.67 -4.34
N GLY A 15 11.04 0.91 -4.43
CA GLY A 15 11.08 -0.56 -4.49
C GLY A 15 11.30 -1.12 -5.89
N PHE A 16 11.35 -0.28 -6.94
CA PHE A 16 11.26 -0.72 -8.34
C PHE A 16 10.00 -1.56 -8.61
N TRP A 17 8.89 -1.23 -7.95
CA TRP A 17 7.60 -1.88 -8.12
C TRP A 17 6.72 -1.04 -9.04
N LYS A 18 6.06 -1.68 -10.01
CA LYS A 18 5.12 -1.00 -10.89
C LYS A 18 3.74 -0.97 -10.22
N LEU A 19 3.31 0.20 -9.79
CA LEU A 19 2.01 0.42 -9.18
C LEU A 19 0.89 0.34 -10.24
N ASN A 20 -0.14 -0.48 -10.01
CA ASN A 20 -1.37 -0.45 -10.81
C ASN A 20 -2.42 0.46 -10.17
N THR A 21 -2.68 0.28 -8.87
CA THR A 21 -3.59 1.13 -8.10
C THR A 21 -3.36 0.96 -6.59
N CYS A 22 -3.81 1.93 -5.81
CA CYS A 22 -3.85 1.83 -4.36
C CYS A 22 -5.07 2.59 -3.82
N ALA A 23 -5.52 2.21 -2.63
CA ALA A 23 -6.56 2.91 -1.88
C ALA A 23 -6.25 2.81 -0.39
N ALA A 24 -6.45 3.90 0.35
CA ALA A 24 -6.30 3.90 1.79
C ALA A 24 -7.66 4.12 2.45
N GLY A 25 -8.05 3.18 3.32
CA GLY A 25 -9.15 3.30 4.25
C GLY A 25 -8.71 3.92 5.59
N PRO A 26 -9.65 4.07 6.55
CA PRO A 26 -9.35 4.64 7.87
C PRO A 26 -8.44 3.74 8.71
N ASP A 27 -8.48 2.43 8.49
CA ASP A 27 -7.80 1.39 9.26
C ASP A 27 -6.99 0.39 8.41
N HIS A 28 -7.01 0.52 7.08
CA HIS A 28 -6.32 -0.40 6.17
C HIS A 28 -5.86 0.28 4.87
N VAL A 29 -4.97 -0.38 4.14
CA VAL A 29 -4.49 0.07 2.83
C VAL A 29 -4.47 -1.11 1.86
N HIS A 30 -5.02 -0.90 0.66
CA HIS A 30 -4.95 -1.82 -0.46
C HIS A 30 -3.94 -1.31 -1.49
N VAL A 31 -3.07 -2.19 -1.98
CA VAL A 31 -2.12 -1.89 -3.07
C VAL A 31 -2.11 -3.05 -4.07
N VAL A 32 -2.29 -2.73 -5.35
CA VAL A 32 -2.11 -3.66 -6.47
C VAL A 32 -0.89 -3.20 -7.25
N LEU A 33 0.13 -4.04 -7.34
CA LEU A 33 1.41 -3.74 -8.00
C LEU A 33 1.98 -4.96 -8.70
N GLN A 34 2.98 -4.75 -9.56
CA GLN A 34 3.79 -5.78 -10.21
C GLN A 34 5.24 -5.66 -9.73
N SER A 35 5.88 -6.80 -9.46
CA SER A 35 7.28 -6.88 -9.07
C SER A 35 7.82 -8.30 -9.26
N GLU A 36 9.14 -8.42 -9.42
CA GLU A 36 9.87 -9.70 -9.39
C GLU A 36 10.22 -10.14 -7.96
N HIS A 37 10.02 -9.27 -6.96
CA HIS A 37 10.31 -9.58 -5.57
C HIS A 37 9.22 -10.42 -4.90
N ASP A 38 9.59 -11.19 -3.88
CA ASP A 38 8.63 -11.96 -3.10
C ASP A 38 7.67 -11.01 -2.33
N PRO A 39 6.38 -11.37 -2.21
CA PRO A 39 5.37 -10.48 -1.68
C PRO A 39 5.47 -10.26 -0.17
N GLU A 40 6.13 -11.17 0.56
CA GLU A 40 6.34 -10.98 2.01
C GLU A 40 7.36 -9.86 2.24
N THR A 41 8.44 -9.83 1.46
CA THR A 41 9.41 -8.74 1.40
C THR A 41 8.74 -7.45 0.99
N ILE A 42 7.93 -7.44 -0.07
CA ILE A 42 7.20 -6.25 -0.52
C ILE A 42 6.30 -5.73 0.60
N ARG A 43 5.47 -6.58 1.21
CA ARG A 43 4.58 -6.19 2.33
C ARG A 43 5.38 -5.58 3.48
N ARG A 44 6.47 -6.23 3.91
CA ARG A 44 7.32 -5.77 5.01
C ARG A 44 7.94 -4.41 4.70
N LEU A 45 8.48 -4.23 3.49
CA LEU A 45 9.13 -2.98 3.07
C LEU A 45 8.12 -1.85 2.84
N MET A 46 6.97 -2.13 2.23
CA MET A 46 5.87 -1.17 2.08
C MET A 46 5.45 -0.60 3.44
N LYS A 47 5.16 -1.48 4.41
CA LYS A 47 4.80 -1.08 5.79
C LYS A 47 5.92 -0.24 6.42
N ARG A 48 7.17 -0.69 6.32
CA ARG A 48 8.30 0.04 6.89
C ARG A 48 8.45 1.44 6.29
N TRP A 49 8.54 1.53 4.97
CA TRP A 49 8.84 2.80 4.29
C TRP A 49 7.68 3.77 4.35
N LEU A 50 6.44 3.31 4.15
CA LEU A 50 5.27 4.15 4.31
C LEU A 50 5.12 4.63 5.77
N GLY A 51 5.34 3.74 6.74
CA GLY A 51 5.34 4.12 8.15
C GLY A 51 6.42 5.16 8.50
N GLN A 52 7.60 5.07 7.89
CA GLN A 52 8.65 6.08 8.04
C GLN A 52 8.22 7.45 7.51
N GLU A 53 7.62 7.51 6.32
CA GLU A 53 7.11 8.77 5.77
C GLU A 53 5.96 9.34 6.61
N LEU A 54 5.05 8.48 7.09
CA LEU A 54 3.97 8.91 7.98
C LEU A 54 4.51 9.44 9.32
N SER A 55 5.52 8.79 9.92
CA SER A 55 6.14 9.27 11.17
C SER A 55 6.84 10.63 11.03
N LYS A 56 7.31 11.01 9.83
CA LYS A 56 7.86 12.36 9.60
C LYS A 56 6.78 13.44 9.67
N ILE A 57 5.54 13.08 9.32
CA ILE A 57 4.41 14.01 9.22
C ILE A 57 3.62 14.05 10.53
N ALA A 58 3.36 12.87 11.11
CA ALA A 58 2.63 12.69 12.35
C ALA A 58 3.36 11.68 13.24
N PRO A 59 4.35 12.12 14.04
CA PRO A 59 5.09 11.23 14.92
C PRO A 59 4.15 10.46 15.86
N LEU A 60 4.40 9.16 16.01
CA LEU A 60 3.69 8.32 16.97
C LEU A 60 4.35 8.43 18.36
N PRO A 61 3.58 8.20 19.45
CA PRO A 61 4.15 8.04 20.79
C PRO A 61 5.16 6.89 20.86
N ASP A 62 6.04 6.94 21.87
CA ASP A 62 7.02 5.88 22.12
C ASP A 62 6.35 4.50 22.26
N GLY A 63 6.89 3.51 21.57
CA GLY A 63 6.38 2.14 21.56
C GLY A 63 5.17 1.89 20.65
N ALA A 64 4.58 2.93 20.05
CA ALA A 64 3.49 2.75 19.08
C ALA A 64 4.00 2.44 17.67
N THR A 65 3.19 1.70 16.89
CA THR A 65 3.51 1.30 15.51
C THR A 65 2.35 1.61 14.57
N TRP A 66 2.67 2.04 13.35
CA TRP A 66 1.66 2.36 12.31
C TRP A 66 0.84 1.15 11.85
N TRP A 67 1.40 -0.05 11.93
CA TRP A 67 0.82 -1.23 11.30
C TRP A 67 0.73 -2.38 12.29
N ALA A 68 -0.37 -3.14 12.20
CA ALA A 68 -0.45 -4.46 12.81
C ALA A 68 0.67 -5.38 12.29
N GLU A 69 0.99 -6.46 12.97
CA GLU A 69 2.10 -7.36 12.60
C GLU A 69 1.89 -8.02 11.22
N CYS A 70 0.68 -8.54 10.97
CA CYS A 70 0.34 -9.25 9.74
C CYS A 70 -0.15 -8.33 8.61
N GLY A 71 -0.67 -8.93 7.54
CA GLY A 71 -1.33 -8.26 6.41
C GLY A 71 -1.62 -9.26 5.30
N SER A 72 -2.72 -9.06 4.57
CA SER A 72 -3.12 -9.98 3.51
C SER A 72 -2.21 -9.85 2.29
N ILE A 73 -1.85 -10.98 1.69
CA ILE A 73 -1.12 -11.09 0.43
C ILE A 73 -1.96 -11.97 -0.48
N ARG A 74 -2.14 -11.52 -1.73
CA ARG A 74 -2.76 -12.33 -2.78
C ARG A 74 -1.95 -12.22 -4.06
N TRP A 75 -1.42 -13.35 -4.51
CA TRP A 75 -0.81 -13.46 -5.83
C TRP A 75 -1.88 -13.38 -6.91
N ILE A 76 -1.55 -12.70 -8.01
CA ILE A 76 -2.41 -12.55 -9.17
C ILE A 76 -1.58 -12.87 -10.41
N ASP A 77 -1.92 -13.97 -11.06
CA ASP A 77 -1.32 -14.48 -12.29
C ASP A 77 -2.32 -14.54 -13.47
N ASP A 78 -3.57 -14.16 -13.23
CA ASP A 78 -4.65 -14.10 -14.22
C ASP A 78 -5.01 -12.63 -14.55
N GLU A 79 -5.04 -12.30 -15.84
CA GLU A 79 -5.27 -10.93 -16.32
C GLU A 79 -6.68 -10.43 -15.98
N ARG A 80 -7.70 -11.29 -16.08
CA ARG A 80 -9.08 -10.94 -15.72
C ARG A 80 -9.18 -10.63 -14.22
N TYR A 81 -8.51 -11.40 -13.39
CA TYR A 81 -8.44 -11.21 -11.96
C TYR A 81 -7.68 -9.93 -11.60
N LEU A 82 -6.56 -9.65 -12.29
CA LEU A 82 -5.81 -8.40 -12.15
C LEU A 82 -6.69 -7.18 -12.44
N LYS A 83 -7.45 -7.23 -13.55
CA LYS A 83 -8.39 -6.17 -13.91
C LYS A 83 -9.45 -5.98 -12.82
N ASN A 84 -10.09 -7.06 -12.37
CA ASN A 84 -11.13 -7.00 -11.35
C ASN A 84 -10.60 -6.46 -10.00
N ALA A 85 -9.42 -6.91 -9.57
CA ALA A 85 -8.78 -6.43 -8.35
C ALA A 85 -8.42 -4.94 -8.46
N THR A 86 -7.87 -4.51 -9.60
CA THR A 86 -7.56 -3.10 -9.87
C THR A 86 -8.80 -2.23 -9.85
N ASP A 87 -9.88 -2.65 -10.51
CA ASP A 87 -11.16 -1.92 -10.52
C ASP A 87 -11.76 -1.84 -9.11
N TYR A 88 -11.74 -2.94 -8.36
CA TYR A 88 -12.24 -3.01 -6.98
C TYR A 88 -11.48 -2.09 -6.03
N VAL A 89 -10.14 -2.09 -6.07
CA VAL A 89 -9.31 -1.23 -5.22
C VAL A 89 -9.45 0.24 -5.63
N THR A 90 -9.51 0.53 -6.94
CA THR A 90 -9.64 1.91 -7.42
C THR A 90 -10.93 2.58 -6.95
N ARG A 91 -12.04 1.82 -6.83
CA ARG A 91 -13.32 2.33 -6.30
C ARG A 91 -13.30 2.68 -4.81
N GLN A 92 -12.28 2.27 -4.08
CA GLN A 92 -12.14 2.52 -2.64
C GLN A 92 -11.21 3.70 -2.33
N ARG A 93 -10.67 4.34 -3.35
CA ARG A 93 -9.81 5.51 -3.17
C ARG A 93 -10.54 6.61 -2.42
N ALA A 94 -9.81 7.32 -1.56
CA ALA A 94 -10.37 8.40 -0.76
C ALA A 94 -10.97 9.50 -1.66
N THR A 95 -12.29 9.71 -1.56
CA THR A 95 -13.02 10.74 -2.29
C THR A 95 -12.69 12.15 -1.78
N THR A 96 -13.09 13.17 -2.55
CA THR A 96 -13.08 14.56 -2.08
C THR A 96 -14.43 14.76 -1.42
N ASP A 97 -14.46 14.94 -0.12
CA ASP A 97 -15.49 15.78 0.49
C ASP A 97 -14.91 17.19 0.60
#